data_AF-A0A7S0ZHW0-F1
#
_entry.id   AF-A0A7S0ZHW0-F1
#
_cell.length_a   1.000
_cell.length_b   1.000
_cell.length_c   1.000
_cell.angle_alpha   90.00
_cell.angle_beta   90.00
_cell.angle_gamma   90.00
#
_symmetry.space_group_name_H-M   'P 1'
#
loop_
_entity.id
_entity.type
_entity.pdbx_description
1 polymer ?
#
loop_
_entity_poly.entity_id
_entity_poly.type
_entity_poly.pdbx_seq_one_letter_code
_entity_poly.pdbx_strand_id
1 'polypeptide(L)'
;MENFVRVSDKELKFEVNSGKETIREITLDSQVQELVLFKVKTTRPTHFYVRPNVGILQPRQSLKVELILNAMNEIPVDITKWSDKFLILVAVLPQELQSVTDLNAKAAWTKVADQNTFSQKVRVSMILKSEKDVKPVNNQQNVATTQAGKVAATASPNPKVEKAKVMTASEALGADPAREKALKAQIADAKKELESLYIDVANREKEVEAILNDEHMKKSKEQENSETPSLANVSMVKIPIEQVVLMFIVSLMVIALMIPDGGDSF
;
A
#
# COMPACT_ATOMS: atom_id res chain seq x y z
N MET A 1 -23.29 -3.30 -11.39
CA MET A 1 -21.83 -3.49 -11.18
C MET A 1 -21.55 -2.99 -9.79
N GLU A 2 -21.24 -3.92 -8.90
CA GLU A 2 -21.49 -3.83 -7.47
C GLU A 2 -20.62 -2.76 -6.82
N ASN A 3 -21.29 -1.77 -6.20
CA ASN A 3 -20.72 -0.59 -5.59
C ASN A 3 -20.01 -0.93 -4.26
N PHE A 4 -19.01 -1.81 -4.26
CA PHE A 4 -18.34 -2.19 -3.00
C PHE A 4 -17.52 -1.05 -2.42
N VAL A 5 -16.80 -0.32 -3.28
CA VAL A 5 -15.96 0.82 -2.92
C VAL A 5 -16.19 1.96 -3.90
N ARG A 6 -16.44 3.16 -3.37
CA ARG A 6 -16.50 4.39 -4.16
C ARG A 6 -15.14 5.08 -4.14
N VAL A 7 -14.67 5.50 -5.31
CA VAL A 7 -13.44 6.30 -5.45
C VAL A 7 -13.84 7.75 -5.68
N SER A 8 -13.26 8.69 -4.92
CA SER A 8 -13.60 10.12 -4.97
C SER A 8 -13.46 10.73 -6.37
N ASP A 9 -12.36 10.41 -7.06
CA ASP A 9 -11.98 11.05 -8.31
C ASP A 9 -11.71 10.01 -9.39
N LYS A 10 -12.23 10.28 -10.60
CA LYS A 10 -11.94 9.47 -11.80
C LYS A 10 -10.75 10.00 -12.59
N GLU A 11 -10.31 11.22 -12.29
CA GLU A 11 -9.23 11.90 -12.98
C GLU A 11 -8.52 12.87 -12.04
N LEU A 12 -7.18 12.88 -12.09
CA LEU A 12 -6.33 13.73 -11.28
C LEU A 12 -5.43 14.60 -12.14
N LYS A 13 -5.22 15.82 -11.66
CA LYS A 13 -4.36 16.83 -12.28
C LYS A 13 -3.09 17.00 -11.45
N PHE A 14 -1.95 16.59 -11.98
CA PHE A 14 -0.66 16.78 -11.34
C PHE A 14 0.03 18.01 -11.89
N GLU A 15 0.34 18.96 -11.01
CA GLU A 15 1.15 20.12 -11.34
C GLU A 15 2.61 19.71 -11.35
N VAL A 16 3.26 19.73 -12.51
CA VAL A 16 4.67 19.36 -12.62
C VAL A 16 5.52 20.59 -12.34
N ASN A 17 6.42 20.48 -11.37
CA ASN A 17 7.38 21.50 -11.00
C ASN A 17 8.78 20.89 -11.00
N SER A 18 9.76 21.56 -11.60
CA SER A 18 11.13 21.03 -11.65
C SER A 18 11.69 20.91 -10.22
N GLY A 19 12.29 19.76 -9.93
CA GLY A 19 12.92 19.46 -8.65
C GLY A 19 11.96 19.28 -7.47
N LYS A 20 10.64 19.27 -7.68
CA LYS A 20 9.65 19.09 -6.60
C LYS A 20 8.70 17.94 -6.90
N GLU A 21 8.44 17.13 -5.88
CA GLU A 21 7.35 16.16 -5.94
C GLU A 21 6.00 16.86 -5.89
N THR A 22 4.96 16.17 -6.35
CA THR A 22 3.58 16.66 -6.27
C THR A 22 2.67 15.55 -5.80
N ILE A 23 1.90 15.84 -4.76
CA ILE A 23 1.03 14.89 -4.09
C ILE A 23 -0.42 15.21 -4.45
N ARG A 24 -1.17 14.18 -4.80
CA ARG A 24 -2.63 14.19 -4.90
C ARG A 24 -3.19 13.06 -4.07
N GLU A 25 -4.39 13.24 -3.54
CA GLU A 25 -5.08 12.22 -2.76
C GLU A 25 -6.32 11.75 -3.50
N ILE A 26 -6.65 10.48 -3.33
CA ILE A 26 -7.99 9.95 -3.59
C ILE A 26 -8.54 9.33 -2.32
N THR A 27 -9.86 9.32 -2.17
CA THR A 27 -10.54 8.63 -1.08
C THR A 27 -11.20 7.36 -1.61
N LEU A 28 -10.93 6.24 -0.94
CA LEU A 28 -11.62 4.98 -1.11
C LEU A 28 -12.68 4.87 -0.01
N ASP A 29 -13.96 4.79 -0.36
CA ASP A 29 -15.09 4.77 0.57
C ASP A 29 -15.85 3.44 0.51
N SER A 30 -15.79 2.66 1.58
CA SER A 30 -16.41 1.33 1.67
C SER A 30 -17.92 1.44 1.82
N GLN A 31 -18.66 0.81 0.92
CA GLN A 31 -20.12 0.73 0.99
C GLN A 31 -20.61 -0.58 1.60
N VAL A 32 -19.69 -1.44 2.03
CA VAL A 32 -19.94 -2.79 2.55
C VAL A 32 -19.69 -2.88 4.05
N GLN A 33 -20.20 -3.94 4.68
CA GLN A 33 -20.00 -4.20 6.11
C GLN A 33 -18.83 -5.14 6.40
N GLU A 34 -18.21 -5.65 5.34
CA GLU A 34 -17.07 -6.53 5.35
C GLU A 34 -15.78 -5.72 5.16
N LEU A 35 -14.68 -6.26 5.68
CA LEU A 35 -13.34 -5.74 5.43
C LEU A 35 -12.99 -5.89 3.93
N VAL A 36 -12.39 -4.85 3.37
CA VAL A 36 -12.00 -4.83 1.95
C VAL A 36 -10.50 -4.70 1.84
N LEU A 37 -9.86 -5.57 1.07
CA LEU A 37 -8.48 -5.39 0.65
C LEU A 37 -8.46 -4.51 -0.59
N PHE A 38 -7.48 -3.63 -0.69
CA PHE A 38 -7.22 -2.88 -1.91
C PHE A 38 -5.75 -2.96 -2.33
N LYS A 39 -5.54 -2.79 -3.64
CA LYS A 39 -4.22 -2.63 -4.24
C LYS A 39 -4.28 -1.60 -5.35
N VAL A 40 -3.33 -0.68 -5.34
CA VAL A 40 -3.20 0.35 -6.37
C VAL A 40 -1.99 0.01 -7.25
N LYS A 41 -2.22 -0.02 -8.55
CA LYS A 41 -1.19 -0.18 -9.58
C LYS A 41 -1.12 1.10 -10.42
N THR A 42 0.02 1.37 -11.04
CA THR A 42 0.23 2.51 -11.94
C THR A 42 0.79 2.02 -13.27
N THR A 43 0.46 2.70 -14.37
CA THR A 43 1.09 2.48 -15.67
C THR A 43 2.50 3.04 -15.75
N ARG A 44 2.94 3.85 -14.77
CA ARG A 44 4.24 4.52 -14.78
C ARG A 44 4.92 4.46 -13.39
N PRO A 45 5.38 3.27 -12.95
CA PRO A 45 5.95 3.05 -11.61
C PRO A 45 7.30 3.73 -11.37
N THR A 46 7.99 4.16 -12.43
CA THR A 46 9.26 4.90 -12.32
C THR A 46 9.05 6.36 -11.90
N HIS A 47 7.87 6.92 -12.15
CA HIS A 47 7.58 8.34 -11.89
C HIS A 47 6.52 8.53 -10.79
N PHE A 48 5.67 7.53 -10.56
CA PHE A 48 4.63 7.61 -9.54
C PHE A 48 4.90 6.66 -8.37
N TYR A 49 4.71 7.20 -7.17
CA TYR A 49 4.63 6.43 -5.94
C TYR A 49 3.21 6.47 -5.38
N VAL A 50 2.83 5.41 -4.66
CA VAL A 50 1.50 5.29 -4.07
C VAL A 50 1.64 4.90 -2.61
N ARG A 51 0.95 5.61 -1.71
CA ARG A 51 0.97 5.36 -0.27
C ARG A 51 -0.44 5.47 0.34
N PRO A 52 -0.93 4.41 0.99
CA PRO A 52 -0.50 3.01 0.86
C PRO A 52 -0.80 2.45 -0.54
N ASN A 53 0.08 1.58 -1.07
CA ASN A 53 -0.16 0.90 -2.35
C ASN A 53 -0.97 -0.40 -2.22
N VAL A 54 -0.93 -1.04 -1.05
CA VAL A 54 -1.76 -2.18 -0.65
C VAL A 54 -2.17 -1.92 0.79
N GLY A 55 -3.42 -2.21 1.12
CA GLY A 55 -3.89 -2.04 2.48
C GLY A 55 -5.31 -2.54 2.67
N ILE A 56 -5.86 -2.21 3.84
CA ILE A 56 -7.20 -2.57 4.23
C ILE A 56 -8.08 -1.33 4.29
N LEU A 57 -9.30 -1.48 3.80
CA LEU A 57 -10.37 -0.53 3.99
C LEU A 57 -11.39 -1.14 4.96
N GLN A 58 -11.59 -0.45 6.09
CA GLN A 58 -12.49 -0.91 7.14
C GLN A 58 -13.97 -0.87 6.69
N PRO A 59 -14.83 -1.73 7.26
CA PRO A 59 -16.27 -1.70 7.02
C PRO A 59 -16.87 -0.30 7.16
N ARG A 60 -17.64 0.15 6.16
CA ARG A 60 -18.32 1.46 6.18
C ARG A 60 -17.42 2.66 6.49
N GLN A 61 -16.11 2.55 6.24
CA GLN A 61 -15.15 3.63 6.44
C GLN A 61 -14.53 4.07 5.13
N SER A 62 -13.87 5.23 5.19
CA SER A 62 -13.10 5.82 4.12
C SER A 62 -11.61 5.82 4.45
N LEU A 63 -10.77 5.60 3.44
CA LEU A 63 -9.31 5.68 3.54
C LEU A 63 -8.76 6.57 2.43
N LYS A 64 -7.79 7.40 2.77
CA LYS A 64 -7.05 8.23 1.81
C LYS A 64 -5.85 7.49 1.26
N VAL A 65 -5.67 7.56 -0.06
CA VAL A 65 -4.48 7.08 -0.75
C VAL A 65 -3.78 8.27 -1.41
N GLU A 66 -2.53 8.48 -1.03
CA GLU A 66 -1.63 9.45 -1.63
C GLU A 66 -1.04 8.89 -2.92
N LEU A 67 -1.15 9.67 -3.98
CA LEU A 67 -0.60 9.44 -5.30
C LEU A 67 0.42 10.54 -5.55
N ILE A 68 1.68 10.15 -5.66
CA ILE A 68 2.82 11.05 -5.60
C ILE A 68 3.54 11.01 -6.94
N LEU A 69 3.66 12.14 -7.61
CA LEU A 69 4.55 12.31 -8.76
C LEU A 69 5.94 12.66 -8.22
N ASN A 70 6.93 11.82 -8.49
CA ASN A 70 8.29 12.00 -8.02
C ASN A 70 8.91 13.29 -8.59
N ALA A 71 9.82 13.90 -7.84
CA ALA A 71 10.56 15.07 -8.28
C ALA A 71 11.33 14.77 -9.56
N MET A 72 11.14 15.61 -10.58
CA MET A 72 11.85 15.50 -11.86
C MET A 72 12.80 16.69 -12.00
N ASN A 73 14.11 16.41 -12.11
CA ASN A 73 15.10 17.46 -12.33
C ASN A 73 14.90 18.11 -13.72
N GLU A 74 14.74 17.26 -14.74
CA GLU A 74 14.43 17.67 -16.11
C GLU A 74 13.00 17.21 -16.45
N ILE A 75 12.16 18.15 -16.86
CA ILE A 75 10.76 17.87 -17.22
C ILE A 75 10.73 17.44 -18.70
N PRO A 76 10.26 16.21 -19.01
CA PRO A 76 10.11 15.77 -20.40
C PRO A 76 9.19 16.70 -21.20
N VAL A 77 9.60 17.06 -22.41
CA VAL A 77 8.86 17.99 -23.29
C VAL A 77 7.45 17.45 -23.63
N ASP A 78 7.28 16.14 -23.62
CA ASP A 78 6.04 15.44 -23.92
C ASP A 78 5.22 15.08 -22.67
N ILE A 79 5.59 15.54 -21.46
CA ILE A 79 4.93 15.14 -20.20
C ILE A 79 3.43 15.40 -20.20
N THR A 80 2.97 16.46 -20.86
CA THR A 80 1.54 16.80 -20.97
C THR A 80 0.74 15.83 -21.85
N LYS A 81 1.43 15.01 -22.66
CA LYS A 81 0.83 13.98 -23.53
C LYS A 81 0.76 12.61 -22.85
N TRP A 82 1.32 12.45 -21.66
CA TRP A 82 1.33 11.16 -20.96
C TRP A 82 -0.10 10.75 -20.58
N SER A 83 -0.52 9.57 -21.06
CA SER A 83 -1.88 9.02 -20.82
C SER A 83 -1.91 8.02 -19.65
N ASP A 84 -1.30 8.41 -18.53
CA ASP A 84 -1.09 7.54 -17.38
C ASP A 84 -2.38 7.25 -16.61
N LYS A 85 -2.39 6.12 -15.92
CA LYS A 85 -3.53 5.67 -15.13
C LYS A 85 -3.08 5.00 -13.84
N PHE A 86 -3.86 5.21 -12.79
CA PHE A 86 -3.88 4.33 -11.64
C PHE A 86 -5.02 3.32 -11.78
N LEU A 87 -4.74 2.08 -11.45
CA LEU A 87 -5.72 1.00 -11.37
C LEU A 87 -5.88 0.60 -9.91
N ILE A 88 -7.05 0.90 -9.35
CA ILE A 88 -7.45 0.52 -8.00
C ILE A 88 -8.15 -0.82 -8.14
N LEU A 89 -7.60 -1.84 -7.48
CA LEU A 89 -8.16 -3.17 -7.38
C LEU A 89 -8.69 -3.34 -5.95
N VAL A 90 -9.87 -3.94 -5.80
CA VAL A 90 -10.47 -4.20 -4.49
C VAL A 90 -11.04 -5.61 -4.44
N ALA A 91 -10.96 -6.24 -3.28
CA ALA A 91 -11.56 -7.54 -3.01
C ALA A 91 -12.23 -7.51 -1.64
N VAL A 92 -13.51 -7.88 -1.59
CA VAL A 92 -14.26 -8.04 -0.33
C VAL A 92 -13.81 -9.32 0.33
N LEU A 93 -13.45 -9.28 1.62
CA LEU A 93 -12.95 -10.45 2.31
C LEU A 93 -14.11 -11.30 2.84
N PRO A 94 -14.04 -12.63 2.67
CA PRO A 94 -14.94 -13.56 3.34
C PRO A 94 -14.88 -13.40 4.87
N GLN A 95 -15.93 -13.84 5.56
CA GLN A 95 -16.04 -13.69 7.02
C GLN A 95 -14.92 -14.45 7.77
N GLU A 96 -14.37 -15.49 7.15
CA GLU A 96 -13.29 -16.33 7.68
C GLU A 96 -11.91 -15.63 7.66
N LEU A 97 -11.75 -14.55 6.89
CA LEU A 97 -10.50 -13.80 6.72
C LEU A 97 -10.55 -12.39 7.34
N GLN A 98 -11.44 -12.15 8.31
CA GLN A 98 -11.59 -10.84 8.98
C GLN A 98 -10.43 -10.48 9.93
N SER A 99 -9.46 -11.38 10.16
CA SER A 99 -8.28 -11.14 11.01
C SER A 99 -7.08 -10.50 10.28
N VAL A 100 -7.27 -10.10 9.02
CA VAL A 100 -6.24 -9.44 8.20
C VAL A 100 -5.97 -8.04 8.75
N THR A 101 -4.69 -7.65 8.81
CA THR A 101 -4.20 -6.37 9.34
C THR A 101 -3.31 -5.69 8.29
N ASP A 102 -3.06 -4.39 8.41
CA ASP A 102 -2.25 -3.67 7.41
C ASP A 102 -0.85 -4.28 7.24
N LEU A 103 -0.30 -4.91 8.29
CA LEU A 103 1.00 -5.60 8.25
C LEU A 103 1.00 -6.84 7.34
N ASN A 104 -0.12 -7.56 7.26
CA ASN A 104 -0.24 -8.78 6.46
C ASN A 104 -1.08 -8.60 5.19
N ALA A 105 -1.61 -7.38 4.93
CA ALA A 105 -2.44 -7.05 3.78
C ALA A 105 -1.80 -7.42 2.44
N LYS A 106 -0.47 -7.24 2.30
CA LYS A 106 0.28 -7.64 1.09
C LYS A 106 0.25 -9.15 0.85
N ALA A 107 0.41 -9.95 1.91
CA ALA A 107 0.36 -11.40 1.83
C ALA A 107 -1.08 -11.89 1.58
N ALA A 108 -2.06 -11.26 2.24
CA ALA A 108 -3.47 -11.56 2.06
C ALA A 108 -3.94 -11.25 0.62
N TRP A 109 -3.48 -10.14 0.02
CA TRP A 109 -3.78 -9.78 -1.36
C TRP A 109 -3.42 -10.91 -2.34
N THR A 110 -2.25 -11.54 -2.16
CA THR A 110 -1.80 -12.65 -3.03
C THR A 110 -2.73 -13.86 -2.97
N LYS A 111 -3.45 -14.06 -1.86
CA LYS A 111 -4.40 -15.18 -1.70
C LYS A 111 -5.76 -14.89 -2.34
N VAL A 112 -6.16 -13.63 -2.45
CA VAL A 112 -7.48 -13.22 -2.95
C VAL A 112 -7.47 -12.64 -4.37
N ALA A 113 -6.30 -12.38 -4.95
CA ALA A 113 -6.16 -11.69 -6.25
C ALA A 113 -6.89 -12.38 -7.42
N ASP A 114 -7.14 -13.69 -7.32
CA ASP A 114 -7.82 -14.49 -8.34
C ASP A 114 -9.32 -14.65 -8.07
N GLN A 115 -9.81 -14.16 -6.93
CA GLN A 115 -11.21 -14.27 -6.50
C GLN A 115 -11.90 -12.90 -6.56
N ASN A 116 -12.99 -12.82 -7.32
CA ASN A 116 -13.98 -11.73 -7.36
C ASN A 116 -13.43 -10.30 -7.13
N THR A 117 -12.34 -9.95 -7.80
CA THR A 117 -11.70 -8.63 -7.67
C THR A 117 -12.40 -7.60 -8.55
N PHE A 118 -12.83 -6.49 -7.96
CA PHE A 118 -13.34 -5.34 -8.69
C PHE A 118 -12.21 -4.35 -9.02
N SER A 119 -12.36 -3.59 -10.12
CA SER A 119 -11.35 -2.62 -10.53
C SER A 119 -11.93 -1.28 -10.96
N GLN A 120 -11.24 -0.20 -10.59
CA GLN A 120 -11.55 1.17 -10.99
C GLN A 120 -10.30 1.87 -11.52
N LYS A 121 -10.42 2.52 -12.68
CA LYS A 121 -9.34 3.32 -13.27
C LYS A 121 -9.48 4.78 -12.86
N VAL A 122 -8.36 5.40 -12.50
CA VAL A 122 -8.21 6.85 -12.29
C VAL A 122 -7.22 7.37 -13.33
N ARG A 123 -7.66 8.32 -14.15
CA ARG A 123 -6.81 8.95 -15.18
C ARG A 123 -5.90 9.99 -14.56
N VAL A 124 -4.75 10.19 -15.17
CA VAL A 124 -3.80 11.23 -14.80
C VAL A 124 -3.65 12.21 -15.95
N SER A 125 -3.64 13.50 -15.60
CA SER A 125 -3.33 14.60 -16.51
C SER A 125 -2.22 15.46 -15.89
N MET A 126 -1.25 15.85 -16.71
CA MET A 126 -0.10 16.65 -16.27
C MET A 126 -0.30 18.11 -16.66
N ILE A 127 -0.01 19.03 -15.75
CA ILE A 127 -0.12 20.47 -15.94
C ILE A 127 1.23 21.10 -15.63
N LEU A 128 1.77 21.87 -16.57
CA LEU A 128 2.95 22.71 -16.34
C LEU A 128 2.49 24.05 -15.76
N LYS A 129 3.07 24.48 -14.63
CA LYS A 129 2.86 25.87 -14.18
C LYS A 129 3.58 26.80 -15.15
N SER A 130 2.82 27.58 -15.91
CA SER A 130 3.36 28.76 -16.60
C SER A 130 3.71 29.83 -15.56
N GLU A 131 4.87 30.47 -15.67
CA GLU A 131 5.35 31.54 -14.79
C GLU A 131 4.45 32.81 -14.72
N LYS A 132 3.26 32.82 -15.35
CA LYS A 132 2.42 34.02 -15.54
C LYS A 132 1.35 34.25 -14.46
N ASP A 133 1.44 33.63 -13.28
CA ASP A 133 0.54 33.89 -12.15
C ASP A 133 1.30 34.45 -10.93
N VAL A 134 2.02 35.56 -11.13
CA VAL A 134 2.37 36.47 -10.03
C VAL A 134 1.36 37.61 -10.06
N LYS A 135 0.31 37.51 -9.25
CA LYS A 135 -0.57 38.66 -8.99
C LYS A 135 0.27 39.77 -8.33
N PRO A 136 0.25 41.02 -8.83
CA PRO A 136 0.92 42.11 -8.16
C PRO A 136 0.21 42.39 -6.82
N VAL A 137 0.94 42.27 -5.72
CA VAL A 137 0.48 42.75 -4.41
C VAL A 137 0.42 44.27 -4.48
N ASN A 138 -0.79 44.81 -4.54
CA ASN A 138 -1.08 46.22 -4.37
C ASN A 138 -1.15 46.49 -2.86
N ASN A 139 -0.09 47.08 -2.29
CA ASN A 139 -0.14 47.62 -0.92
C ASN A 139 -1.03 48.87 -0.92
N GLN A 140 -2.30 48.70 -0.54
CA GLN A 140 -3.13 49.82 -0.13
C GLN A 140 -3.29 49.82 1.40
N GLN A 141 -2.74 50.90 1.97
CA GLN A 141 -2.91 51.39 3.33
C GLN A 141 -4.36 51.27 3.80
N ASN A 142 -4.55 50.54 4.90
CA ASN A 142 -5.76 50.65 5.70
C ASN A 142 -5.59 51.85 6.64
N VAL A 143 -6.27 52.95 6.32
CA VAL A 143 -6.50 54.07 7.21
C VAL A 143 -7.77 53.77 7.99
N ALA A 144 -7.66 53.48 9.29
CA ALA A 144 -8.79 53.39 10.19
C ALA A 144 -8.57 54.32 11.38
N THR A 145 -9.25 55.47 11.32
CA THR A 145 -9.54 56.40 12.41
C THR A 145 -10.45 55.73 13.44
N THR A 146 -10.21 55.90 14.76
CA THR A 146 -11.24 56.19 15.80
C THR A 146 -10.57 56.62 17.11
N GLN A 147 -11.17 57.64 17.73
CA GLN A 147 -10.71 58.48 18.84
C GLN A 147 -10.99 57.93 20.26
N ALA A 148 -10.37 58.61 21.24
CA ALA A 148 -10.86 59.01 22.58
C ALA A 148 -10.13 58.37 23.79
N GLY A 149 -9.50 59.22 24.61
CA GLY A 149 -8.53 58.84 25.62
C GLY A 149 -8.95 58.94 27.09
N LYS A 150 -7.97 58.75 28.00
CA LYS A 150 -7.91 59.39 29.33
C LYS A 150 -6.50 59.28 29.95
N VAL A 151 -6.23 60.20 30.86
CA VAL A 151 -4.97 60.73 31.41
C VAL A 151 -4.32 59.90 32.52
N ALA A 152 -2.98 60.00 32.69
CA ALA A 152 -2.26 60.38 33.93
C ALA A 152 -0.75 60.10 33.86
N ALA A 153 0.05 60.96 34.48
CA ALA A 153 1.50 61.14 34.32
C ALA A 153 2.39 60.38 35.32
N THR A 154 3.66 60.13 34.97
CA THR A 154 4.85 60.45 35.81
C THR A 154 6.19 60.28 35.05
N ALA A 155 7.15 61.15 35.38
CA ALA A 155 8.53 61.32 34.84
C ALA A 155 9.47 60.13 35.17
N SER A 156 10.70 59.91 34.65
CA SER A 156 11.82 60.70 34.08
C SER A 156 12.89 59.67 33.52
N PRO A 157 14.18 59.97 33.29
CA PRO A 157 14.86 60.43 32.06
C PRO A 157 15.82 59.42 31.36
N ASN A 158 16.29 59.81 30.15
CA ASN A 158 17.34 59.31 29.19
C ASN A 158 18.64 58.67 29.80
N PRO A 159 19.66 58.17 29.04
CA PRO A 159 19.87 58.03 27.57
C PRO A 159 20.60 56.73 27.07
N LYS A 160 20.54 56.42 25.76
CA LYS A 160 21.71 56.27 24.85
C LYS A 160 21.36 55.62 23.51
N VAL A 161 21.86 56.28 22.47
CA VAL A 161 21.90 55.91 21.05
C VAL A 161 22.92 54.80 20.82
N GLU A 162 22.56 53.75 20.08
CA GLU A 162 23.54 52.95 19.34
C GLU A 162 22.98 52.51 17.98
N LYS A 163 23.76 52.82 16.94
CA LYS A 163 23.49 52.56 15.52
C LYS A 163 23.93 51.13 15.19
N ALA A 164 23.09 50.36 14.50
CA ALA A 164 23.53 49.23 13.68
C ALA A 164 22.56 49.08 12.49
N LYS A 165 22.86 49.73 11.37
CA LYS A 165 23.51 49.15 10.18
C LYS A 165 22.65 48.10 9.47
N VAL A 166 21.81 48.59 8.57
CA VAL A 166 21.29 47.85 7.43
C VAL A 166 22.48 47.51 6.52
N MET A 167 22.70 46.22 6.25
CA MET A 167 23.50 45.77 5.09
C MET A 167 22.74 44.66 4.38
N THR A 168 22.35 44.99 3.16
CA THR A 168 22.09 44.08 2.05
C THR A 168 23.27 43.13 1.84
N ALA A 169 22.99 41.84 1.63
CA ALA A 169 23.93 40.88 1.06
C ALA A 169 23.20 40.06 -0.01
N SER A 170 23.09 40.68 -1.18
CA SER A 170 23.12 39.99 -2.47
C SER A 170 24.57 39.55 -2.71
N GLU A 171 24.75 38.37 -3.31
CA GLU A 171 26.00 37.78 -3.87
C GLU A 171 27.00 37.12 -2.90
N ALA A 172 27.09 35.78 -2.96
CA ALA A 172 28.33 35.06 -3.29
C ALA A 172 28.05 33.57 -3.58
N LEU A 173 28.04 33.22 -4.87
CA LEU A 173 28.36 31.88 -5.37
C LEU A 173 29.80 31.55 -5.00
N GLY A 174 29.97 30.51 -4.19
CA GLY A 174 31.26 29.91 -3.87
C GLY A 174 31.02 28.56 -3.23
N ALA A 175 30.89 27.51 -4.05
CA ALA A 175 30.93 26.15 -3.57
C ALA A 175 32.35 25.90 -3.03
N ASP A 176 32.50 25.88 -1.71
CA ASP A 176 33.74 25.49 -1.05
C ASP A 176 34.04 24.02 -1.40
N PRO A 177 35.13 23.74 -2.17
CA PRO A 177 35.46 22.38 -2.59
C PRO A 177 35.76 21.46 -1.40
N ALA A 178 36.09 22.00 -0.23
CA ALA A 178 36.27 21.21 0.99
C ALA A 178 34.94 20.66 1.52
N ARG A 179 33.86 21.45 1.45
CA ARG A 179 32.52 21.04 1.89
C ARG A 179 31.90 20.02 0.94
N GLU A 180 32.10 20.16 -0.37
CA GLU A 180 31.64 19.17 -1.35
C GLU A 180 32.37 17.83 -1.19
N LYS A 181 33.69 17.87 -0.94
CA LYS A 181 34.49 16.67 -0.66
C LYS A 181 34.04 15.98 0.64
N ALA A 182 33.76 16.75 1.69
CA ALA A 182 33.25 16.23 2.95
C ALA A 182 31.85 15.59 2.79
N LEU A 183 30.95 16.24 2.03
CA LEU A 183 29.62 15.71 1.76
C LEU A 183 29.67 14.42 0.93
N LYS A 184 30.54 14.37 -0.09
CA LYS A 184 30.76 13.15 -0.90
C LYS A 184 31.33 12.00 -0.07
N ALA A 185 32.22 12.29 0.88
CA ALA A 185 32.76 11.28 1.79
C ALA A 185 31.67 10.74 2.73
N GLN A 186 30.82 11.61 3.31
CA GLN A 186 29.68 11.20 4.13
C GLN A 186 28.67 10.35 3.35
N ILE A 187 28.37 10.73 2.10
CA ILE A 187 27.46 9.96 1.23
C ILE A 187 28.05 8.59 0.91
N ALA A 188 29.36 8.48 0.70
CA ALA A 188 30.02 7.20 0.44
C ALA A 188 29.97 6.27 1.66
N ASP A 189 30.17 6.81 2.85
CA ASP A 189 30.09 6.06 4.12
C ASP A 189 28.66 5.58 4.39
N ALA A 190 27.67 6.47 4.25
CA ALA A 190 26.26 6.11 4.40
C ALA A 190 25.80 5.07 3.36
N LYS A 191 26.33 5.13 2.12
CA LYS A 191 26.04 4.11 1.10
C LYS A 191 26.60 2.74 1.47
N LYS A 192 27.81 2.70 2.05
CA LYS A 192 28.44 1.45 2.49
C LYS A 192 27.68 0.83 3.66
N GLU A 193 27.24 1.65 4.62
CA GLU A 193 26.41 1.20 5.75
C GLU A 193 25.06 0.66 5.24
N LEU A 194 24.41 1.36 4.30
CA LEU A 194 23.17 0.90 3.69
C LEU A 194 23.33 -0.45 2.98
N GLU A 195 24.41 -0.64 2.22
CA GLU A 195 24.70 -1.89 1.53
C GLU A 195 24.95 -3.05 2.50
N SER A 196 25.66 -2.80 3.61
CA SER A 196 25.83 -3.79 4.68
C SER A 196 24.50 -4.18 5.33
N LEU A 197 23.63 -3.20 5.58
CA LEU A 197 22.31 -3.43 6.17
C LEU A 197 21.40 -4.25 5.23
N TYR A 198 21.47 -4.03 3.91
CA TYR A 198 20.74 -4.84 2.93
C TYR A 198 21.17 -6.31 2.97
N ILE A 199 22.47 -6.58 3.11
CA ILE A 199 23.00 -7.95 3.22
C ILE A 199 22.51 -8.61 4.51
N ASP A 200 22.54 -7.87 5.62
CA ASP A 200 22.07 -8.39 6.92
C ASP A 200 20.57 -8.68 6.92
N VAL A 201 19.75 -7.81 6.33
CA VAL A 201 18.32 -8.04 6.17
C VAL A 201 18.08 -9.29 5.32
N ALA A 202 18.77 -9.43 4.18
CA ALA A 202 18.62 -10.61 3.31
C ALA A 202 19.02 -11.92 4.01
N ASN A 203 20.05 -11.88 4.86
CA ASN A 203 20.46 -13.04 5.66
C ASN A 203 19.41 -13.38 6.73
N ARG A 204 18.83 -12.36 7.37
CA ARG A 204 17.81 -12.56 8.40
C ARG A 204 16.48 -13.05 7.82
N GLU A 205 16.13 -12.62 6.62
CA GLU A 205 14.99 -13.18 5.86
C GLU A 205 15.18 -14.67 5.60
N LYS A 206 16.37 -15.09 5.16
CA LYS A 206 16.69 -16.52 4.98
C LYS A 206 16.63 -17.30 6.29
N GLU A 207 17.11 -16.72 7.39
CA GLU A 207 17.04 -17.34 8.72
C GLU A 207 15.59 -17.55 9.17
N VAL A 208 14.73 -16.55 8.98
CA VAL A 208 13.30 -16.63 9.28
C VAL A 208 12.61 -17.69 8.42
N GLU A 209 12.91 -17.76 7.12
CA GLU A 209 12.37 -18.82 6.24
C GLU A 209 12.81 -20.22 6.67
N ALA A 210 14.06 -20.37 7.12
CA ALA A 210 14.57 -21.64 7.64
C ALA A 210 13.85 -22.06 8.93
N ILE A 211 13.62 -21.12 9.86
CA ILE A 211 12.87 -21.37 11.09
C ILE A 211 11.42 -21.77 10.77
N LEU A 212 10.77 -21.05 9.86
CA LEU A 212 9.39 -21.35 9.44
C LEU A 212 9.29 -22.76 8.85
N ASN A 213 10.26 -23.14 8.01
CA ASN A 213 10.32 -24.48 7.43
C ASN A 213 10.58 -25.57 8.48
N ASP A 214 11.44 -25.32 9.48
CA ASP A 214 11.67 -26.26 10.59
C ASP A 214 10.41 -26.44 11.46
N GLU A 215 9.68 -25.36 11.75
CA GLU A 215 8.39 -25.43 12.44
C GLU A 215 7.35 -26.21 11.63
N HIS A 216 7.29 -26.01 10.31
CA HIS A 216 6.40 -26.78 9.44
C HIS A 216 6.77 -28.28 9.42
N MET A 217 8.06 -28.62 9.40
CA MET A 217 8.52 -30.01 9.47
C MET A 217 8.26 -30.65 10.84
N LYS A 218 8.37 -29.88 11.94
CA LYS A 218 8.03 -30.34 13.30
C LYS A 218 6.53 -30.58 13.46
N LYS A 219 5.69 -29.66 13.01
CA LYS A 219 4.22 -29.84 13.00
C LYS A 219 3.80 -31.05 12.16
N SER A 220 4.45 -31.26 11.02
CA SER A 220 4.18 -32.44 10.17
C SER A 220 4.55 -33.75 10.87
N LYS A 221 5.65 -33.77 11.63
CA LYS A 221 6.10 -34.94 12.42
C LYS A 221 5.27 -35.17 13.70
N GLU A 222 4.77 -34.12 14.34
CA GLU A 222 3.87 -34.24 15.50
C GLU A 222 2.48 -34.76 15.12
N GLN A 223 2.00 -34.41 13.92
CA GLN A 223 0.73 -34.90 13.40
C GLN A 223 0.80 -36.38 12.96
N GLU A 224 1.99 -36.90 12.65
CA GLU A 224 2.23 -38.32 12.35
C GLU A 224 2.44 -39.16 13.63
N ASN A 225 2.68 -38.53 14.79
CA ASN A 225 3.06 -39.22 16.03
C ASN A 225 1.98 -39.16 17.15
N SER A 226 0.75 -38.74 16.83
CA SER A 226 -0.37 -38.66 17.79
C SER A 226 -1.44 -39.75 17.64
N GLU A 227 -1.21 -40.82 16.88
CA GLU A 227 -2.04 -42.03 16.94
C GLU A 227 -1.42 -43.03 17.93
N THR A 228 -2.10 -43.27 19.06
CA THR A 228 -1.71 -44.24 20.11
C THR A 228 -1.77 -45.70 19.61
N PRO A 229 -0.98 -46.63 20.17
CA PRO A 229 -0.82 -47.98 19.64
C PRO A 229 -1.91 -48.92 20.15
N SER A 230 -2.59 -49.65 19.26
CA SER A 230 -3.44 -50.79 19.63
C SER A 230 -3.53 -51.83 18.51
N LEU A 231 -2.85 -52.96 18.74
CA LEU A 231 -3.16 -54.33 18.29
C LEU A 231 -3.78 -54.50 16.90
N ALA A 232 -2.94 -54.64 15.87
CA ALA A 232 -2.89 -55.80 14.96
C ALA A 232 -2.12 -55.40 13.69
N ASN A 233 -0.94 -55.98 13.50
CA ASN A 233 -0.33 -56.07 12.17
C ASN A 233 -1.20 -56.97 11.31
N VAL A 234 -2.21 -56.39 10.66
CA VAL A 234 -2.76 -56.94 9.42
C VAL A 234 -2.26 -56.02 8.33
N SER A 235 -1.38 -56.55 7.49
CA SER A 235 -0.95 -55.92 6.26
C SER A 235 -2.18 -55.54 5.44
N MET A 236 -2.52 -54.26 5.44
CA MET A 236 -3.57 -53.71 4.59
C MET A 236 -3.04 -53.74 3.15
N VAL A 237 -3.35 -54.83 2.45
CA VAL A 237 -3.24 -54.90 1.00
C VAL A 237 -4.08 -53.73 0.47
N LYS A 238 -3.42 -52.76 -0.16
CA LYS A 238 -4.07 -51.65 -0.85
C LYS A 238 -4.83 -52.24 -2.03
N ILE A 239 -6.07 -52.65 -1.79
CA ILE A 239 -6.97 -53.14 -2.83
C ILE A 239 -7.25 -51.94 -3.75
N PRO A 240 -6.86 -51.98 -5.03
CA PRO A 240 -7.12 -50.88 -5.96
C PRO A 240 -8.62 -50.63 -6.03
N ILE A 241 -9.02 -49.35 -6.09
CA ILE A 241 -10.43 -48.91 -6.02
C ILE A 241 -11.31 -49.65 -7.05
N GLU A 242 -10.75 -50.05 -8.20
CA GLU A 242 -11.44 -50.87 -9.20
C GLU A 242 -11.95 -52.22 -8.67
N GLN A 243 -11.20 -52.89 -7.79
CA GLN A 243 -11.60 -54.17 -7.19
C GLN A 243 -12.69 -53.98 -6.12
N VAL A 244 -12.67 -52.84 -5.41
CA VAL A 244 -13.73 -52.48 -4.45
C VAL A 244 -15.04 -52.21 -5.21
N VAL A 245 -14.98 -51.48 -6.32
CA VAL A 245 -16.13 -51.22 -7.19
C VAL A 245 -16.68 -52.54 -7.76
N LEU A 246 -15.80 -53.46 -8.19
CA LEU A 246 -16.22 -54.76 -8.70
C LEU A 246 -16.92 -55.61 -7.63
N MET A 247 -16.40 -55.63 -6.39
CA MET A 247 -17.04 -56.35 -5.28
C MET A 247 -18.41 -55.77 -4.93
N PHE A 248 -18.58 -54.44 -4.97
CA PHE A 248 -19.89 -53.80 -4.76
C PHE A 248 -20.89 -54.17 -5.87
N ILE A 249 -20.46 -54.20 -7.13
CA ILE A 249 -21.31 -54.58 -8.27
C ILE A 249 -21.74 -56.05 -8.16
N VAL A 250 -20.82 -56.96 -7.81
CA VAL A 250 -21.13 -58.39 -7.62
C VAL A 250 -22.09 -58.58 -6.44
N SER A 251 -21.89 -57.86 -5.34
CA SER A 251 -22.80 -57.89 -4.18
C SER A 251 -24.22 -57.46 -4.56
N LEU A 252 -24.36 -56.37 -5.32
CA LEU A 252 -25.66 -55.90 -5.81
C LEU A 252 -26.33 -56.89 -6.78
N MET A 253 -25.55 -57.55 -7.65
CA MET A 253 -26.08 -58.60 -8.53
C MET A 253 -26.55 -59.84 -7.76
N VAL A 254 -25.81 -60.26 -6.72
CA VAL A 254 -26.22 -61.40 -5.88
C VAL A 254 -27.48 -61.06 -5.10
N ILE A 255 -27.59 -59.84 -4.56
CA ILE A 255 -28.81 -59.38 -3.88
C ILE A 255 -29.99 -59.34 -4.86
N ALA A 256 -29.78 -58.85 -6.09
CA ALA A 256 -30.82 -58.82 -7.12
C ALA A 256 -31.27 -60.22 -7.57
N LEU A 257 -30.38 -61.22 -7.58
CA LEU A 257 -30.70 -62.62 -7.86
C LEU A 257 -31.34 -63.35 -6.67
N MET A 258 -31.19 -62.82 -5.46
CA MET A 258 -31.80 -63.36 -4.24
C MET A 258 -33.17 -62.75 -3.92
N ILE A 259 -33.64 -61.77 -4.70
CA ILE A 259 -35.05 -61.34 -4.64
C ILE A 259 -35.85 -62.43 -5.37
N PRO A 260 -36.64 -63.26 -4.68
CA PRO A 260 -37.51 -64.21 -5.36
C PRO A 260 -38.57 -63.41 -6.11
N ASP A 261 -38.82 -63.76 -7.36
CA ASP A 261 -39.96 -63.27 -8.15
C ASP A 261 -41.26 -63.62 -7.43
N GLY A 262 -41.67 -62.73 -6.52
CA GLY A 262 -42.99 -62.68 -5.93
C GLY A 262 -43.95 -62.01 -6.89
N GLY A 263 -44.13 -62.62 -8.07
CA GLY A 263 -45.17 -62.30 -9.02
C GLY A 263 -46.31 -63.30 -8.86
N ASP A 264 -47.23 -62.99 -7.94
CA ASP A 264 -48.46 -63.74 -7.72
C ASP A 264 -49.25 -63.93 -9.01
N SER A 265 -49.67 -65.18 -9.22
CA SER A 265 -50.83 -65.54 -10.01
C SER A 265 -52.09 -64.87 -9.45
N PHE A 266 -52.77 -64.03 -10.23
CA PHE A 266 -54.24 -63.97 -10.35
C PHE A 266 -54.65 -63.12 -11.57
#